data_AF-A0A0S8FW91-F1
#
_entry.id   AF-A0A0S8FW91-F1
#
_cell.length_a   1.000
_cell.length_b   1.000
_cell.length_c   1.000
_cell.angle_alpha   90.00
_cell.angle_beta   90.00
_cell.angle_gamma   90.00
#
_symmetry.space_group_name_H-M   'P 1'
#
loop_
_entity.id
_entity.type
_entity.pdbx_description
1 polymer ?
#
loop_
_entity_poly.entity_id
_entity_poly.type
_entity_poly.pdbx_seq_one_letter_code
_entity_poly.pdbx_strand_id
1 'polypeptide(L)'
;ADDDHAVEPNVAMYAIFCELVKGGVVCAEDPAANWAYMIDQCSSLENRVRAVLHSIDSLQVSLAKALILDRTRLAEAQAAQNIIPANRVFLDAFLTDVRPILHVARLEKDLPLDPVVAYDESGYQQQIEQERG
;
A
#
# COMPACT_ATOMS: atom_id res chain seq x y z
N ALA A 1 -2.55 -19.74 -7.25
CA ALA A 1 -3.28 -19.49 -8.50
C ALA A 1 -3.11 -18.02 -8.80
N ASP A 2 -2.99 -17.65 -10.07
CA ASP A 2 -3.07 -16.25 -10.49
C ASP A 2 -4.55 -15.89 -10.41
N ASP A 3 -4.95 -15.21 -9.33
CA ASP A 3 -6.36 -15.02 -8.97
C ASP A 3 -6.86 -13.61 -9.28
N ASP A 4 -5.95 -12.69 -9.61
CA ASP A 4 -6.20 -11.30 -10.04
C ASP A 4 -7.17 -10.53 -9.14
N HIS A 5 -7.18 -10.87 -7.85
CA HIS A 5 -8.00 -10.26 -6.82
C HIS A 5 -7.43 -8.93 -6.32
N ALA A 6 -8.26 -8.18 -5.62
CA ALA A 6 -7.81 -6.98 -4.93
C ALA A 6 -6.67 -7.29 -3.95
N VAL A 7 -5.72 -6.36 -3.84
CA VAL A 7 -4.51 -6.52 -3.06
C VAL A 7 -4.79 -6.29 -1.58
N GLU A 8 -4.28 -7.18 -0.74
CA GLU A 8 -4.30 -7.05 0.73
C GLU A 8 -2.96 -6.54 1.27
N PRO A 9 -2.94 -5.73 2.35
CA PRO A 9 -1.72 -5.19 2.95
C PRO A 9 -1.03 -6.23 3.84
N ASN A 10 -0.71 -7.39 3.28
CA ASN A 10 -0.11 -8.52 3.97
C ASN A 10 1.42 -8.39 4.10
N VAL A 11 2.03 -9.34 4.80
CA VAL A 11 3.50 -9.36 5.03
C VAL A 11 4.28 -9.45 3.72
N ALA A 12 3.78 -10.16 2.72
CA ALA A 12 4.46 -10.30 1.43
C ALA A 12 4.48 -8.96 0.68
N MET A 13 3.35 -8.27 0.61
CA MET A 13 3.26 -6.94 -0.02
C MET A 13 4.16 -5.93 0.71
N TYR A 14 4.12 -5.93 2.05
CA TYR A 14 5.03 -5.12 2.86
C TYR A 14 6.52 -5.43 2.59
N ALA A 15 6.90 -6.71 2.49
CA ALA A 15 8.26 -7.11 2.18
C ALA A 15 8.72 -6.62 0.79
N ILE A 16 7.84 -6.70 -0.21
CA ILE A 16 8.09 -6.14 -1.55
C ILE A 16 8.38 -4.64 -1.45
N PHE A 17 7.50 -3.87 -0.80
CA PHE A 17 7.71 -2.44 -0.60
C PHE A 17 8.99 -2.12 0.18
N CYS A 18 9.39 -2.96 1.15
CA CYS A 18 10.66 -2.77 1.86
C CYS A 18 11.87 -2.78 0.92
N GLU A 19 11.90 -3.71 -0.04
CA GLU A 19 12.95 -3.78 -1.05
C GLU A 19 12.81 -2.69 -2.12
N LEU A 20 11.58 -2.32 -2.53
CA LEU A 20 11.36 -1.21 -3.47
C LEU A 20 11.86 0.12 -2.91
N VAL A 21 11.58 0.42 -1.64
CA VAL A 21 12.08 1.62 -0.95
C VAL A 21 13.61 1.56 -0.81
N LYS A 22 14.15 0.40 -0.42
CA LYS A 22 15.61 0.20 -0.29
C LYS A 22 16.35 0.40 -1.61
N GLY A 23 15.77 -0.08 -2.70
CA GLY A 23 16.32 0.03 -4.05
C GLY A 23 16.12 1.40 -4.69
N GLY A 24 15.48 2.36 -4.00
CA GLY A 24 15.14 3.65 -4.59
C GLY A 24 14.24 3.52 -5.80
N VAL A 25 13.40 2.48 -5.86
CA VAL A 25 12.42 2.32 -6.92
C VAL A 25 11.29 3.31 -6.64
N VAL A 26 10.70 3.22 -5.45
CA VAL A 26 9.70 4.16 -4.93
C VAL A 26 10.35 5.22 -4.05
N CYS A 27 9.79 6.42 -4.04
CA CYS A 27 10.29 7.56 -3.24
C CYS A 27 11.76 7.92 -3.54
N ALA A 28 12.22 7.67 -4.77
CA ALA A 28 13.56 8.02 -5.21
C ALA A 28 13.77 9.55 -5.19
N GLU A 29 14.93 10.00 -4.72
CA GLU A 29 15.34 11.41 -4.82
C GLU A 29 15.86 11.77 -6.22
N ASP A 30 16.36 10.77 -6.96
CA ASP A 30 16.88 10.96 -8.32
C ASP A 30 15.72 11.16 -9.31
N PRO A 31 15.59 12.35 -9.94
CA PRO A 31 14.55 12.62 -10.93
C PRO A 31 14.68 11.75 -12.19
N ALA A 32 15.84 11.13 -12.44
CA ALA A 32 16.05 10.21 -13.56
C ALA A 32 15.51 8.80 -13.30
N ALA A 33 15.21 8.44 -12.05
CA ALA A 33 14.59 7.17 -11.70
C ALA A 33 13.11 7.16 -12.11
N ASN A 34 12.84 6.71 -13.34
CA ASN A 34 11.51 6.70 -13.95
C ASN A 34 10.93 5.28 -14.02
N TRP A 35 10.58 4.72 -12.86
CA TRP A 35 9.93 3.41 -12.77
C TRP A 35 8.42 3.52 -13.01
N ALA A 36 7.86 2.51 -13.70
CA ALA A 36 6.43 2.40 -13.92
C ALA A 36 5.77 1.51 -12.85
N TYR A 37 4.62 1.94 -12.34
CA TYR A 37 3.78 1.18 -11.40
C TYR A 37 2.44 0.91 -12.04
N MET A 38 2.02 -0.35 -12.05
CA MET A 38 0.78 -0.79 -12.68
C MET A 38 0.05 -1.75 -11.74
N ILE A 39 -1.27 -1.63 -11.71
CA ILE A 39 -2.15 -2.64 -11.12
C ILE A 39 -2.72 -3.42 -12.28
N ASP A 40 -2.45 -4.71 -12.31
CA ASP A 40 -3.08 -5.67 -13.21
C ASP A 40 -3.98 -6.56 -12.37
N GLN A 41 -5.29 -6.29 -12.39
CA GLN A 41 -6.28 -7.03 -11.62
C GLN A 41 -7.56 -7.16 -12.44
N CYS A 42 -8.20 -8.33 -12.39
CA CYS A 42 -9.27 -8.67 -13.31
C CYS A 42 -10.39 -9.54 -12.72
N SER A 43 -10.52 -9.60 -11.39
CA SER A 43 -11.58 -10.40 -10.74
C SER A 43 -12.99 -10.03 -11.22
N SER A 44 -13.75 -11.04 -11.67
CA SER A 44 -15.15 -10.90 -12.08
C SER A 44 -16.14 -10.91 -10.91
N LEU A 45 -15.68 -11.33 -9.73
CA LEU A 45 -16.49 -11.42 -8.52
C LEU A 45 -16.54 -10.11 -7.73
N GLU A 46 -15.64 -9.17 -8.03
CA GLU A 46 -15.50 -7.90 -7.32
C GLU A 46 -16.06 -6.75 -8.14
N ASN A 47 -16.65 -5.75 -7.48
CA ASN A 47 -16.96 -4.50 -8.15
C ASN A 47 -15.64 -3.81 -8.54
N ARG A 48 -15.46 -3.52 -9.83
CA ARG A 48 -14.19 -3.02 -10.37
C ARG A 48 -13.66 -1.78 -9.67
N VAL A 49 -14.50 -0.77 -9.43
CA VAL A 49 -14.03 0.50 -8.84
C VAL A 49 -13.68 0.30 -7.37
N ARG A 50 -14.52 -0.40 -6.61
CA ARG A 50 -14.22 -0.72 -5.21
C ARG A 50 -12.95 -1.55 -5.05
N ALA A 51 -12.75 -2.55 -5.91
CA ALA A 51 -11.55 -3.38 -5.91
C ALA A 51 -10.29 -2.56 -6.17
N VAL A 52 -10.32 -1.65 -7.15
CA VAL A 52 -9.18 -0.75 -7.44
C VAL A 52 -8.90 0.18 -6.25
N LEU A 53 -9.94 0.78 -5.66
CA LEU A 53 -9.78 1.66 -4.51
C LEU A 53 -9.19 0.93 -3.29
N HIS A 54 -9.68 -0.28 -3.02
CA HIS A 54 -9.14 -1.15 -1.96
C HIS A 54 -7.67 -1.51 -2.22
N SER A 55 -7.33 -1.96 -3.43
CA SER A 55 -5.95 -2.27 -3.80
C SER A 55 -5.03 -1.07 -3.62
N ILE A 56 -5.44 0.13 -4.06
CA ILE A 56 -4.64 1.36 -3.90
C ILE A 56 -4.44 1.69 -2.41
N ASP A 57 -5.48 1.60 -1.58
CA ASP A 57 -5.38 1.84 -0.14
C ASP A 57 -4.41 0.84 0.52
N SER A 58 -4.55 -0.45 0.22
CA SER A 58 -3.67 -1.52 0.69
C SER A 58 -2.20 -1.31 0.28
N LEU A 59 -1.95 -0.93 -0.96
CA LEU A 59 -0.59 -0.62 -1.45
C LEU A 59 0.00 0.59 -0.72
N GLN A 60 -0.80 1.64 -0.47
CA GLN A 60 -0.36 2.80 0.31
C GLN A 60 -0.06 2.43 1.77
N VAL A 61 -0.85 1.55 2.39
CA VAL A 61 -0.59 1.01 3.74
C VAL A 61 0.73 0.24 3.76
N SER A 62 0.97 -0.64 2.80
CA SER A 62 2.23 -1.40 2.72
C SER A 62 3.44 -0.50 2.48
N LEU A 63 3.32 0.53 1.62
CA LEU A 63 4.36 1.54 1.41
C LEU A 63 4.64 2.31 2.70
N ALA A 64 3.62 2.82 3.39
CA ALA A 64 3.79 3.57 4.63
C ALA A 64 4.49 2.72 5.71
N LYS A 65 4.13 1.44 5.85
CA LYS A 65 4.83 0.49 6.74
C LYS A 65 6.31 0.34 6.35
N ALA A 66 6.61 0.23 5.04
CA ALA A 66 7.98 0.12 4.55
C ALA A 66 8.81 1.39 4.76
N LEU A 67 8.18 2.56 4.77
CA LEU A 67 8.83 3.85 5.03
C LEU A 67 9.18 4.03 6.51
N ILE A 68 8.38 3.48 7.44
CA ILE A 68 8.66 3.56 8.89
C ILE A 68 9.58 2.43 9.40
N LEU A 69 10.00 1.50 8.54
CA LEU A 69 10.94 0.45 8.92
C LEU A 69 12.28 1.07 9.35
N ASP A 70 12.73 0.76 10.58
CA ASP A 70 14.05 1.16 11.07
C ASP A 70 15.14 0.31 10.41
N ARG A 71 15.59 0.77 9.23
CA ARG A 71 16.59 0.09 8.40
C ARG A 71 17.95 0.02 9.08
N THR A 72 18.30 1.02 9.88
CA THR A 72 19.56 1.06 10.62
C THR A 72 19.59 -0.05 11.65
N ARG A 73 18.58 -0.12 12.54
CA ARG A 73 18.49 -1.18 13.55
C ARG A 73 18.35 -2.57 12.94
N LEU A 74 17.64 -2.68 11.81
CA LEU A 74 17.53 -3.94 11.09
C LEU A 74 18.89 -4.39 10.57
N ALA A 75 19.65 -3.52 9.93
CA ALA A 75 20.99 -3.82 9.40
C ALA A 75 21.98 -4.18 10.51
N GLU A 76 21.95 -3.47 11.64
CA GLU A 76 22.78 -3.78 12.82
C GLU A 76 22.47 -5.19 13.37
N ALA A 77 21.19 -5.54 13.52
CA ALA A 77 20.79 -6.86 13.98
C ALA A 77 21.18 -7.97 12.99
N GLN A 78 21.04 -7.71 11.69
CA GLN A 78 21.45 -8.66 10.64
C GLN A 78 22.97 -8.88 10.64
N ALA A 79 23.77 -7.81 10.72
CA ALA A 79 25.23 -7.89 10.76
C ALA A 79 25.74 -8.65 11.99
N ALA A 80 25.05 -8.52 13.13
CA ALA A 80 25.33 -9.26 14.35
C ALA A 80 24.77 -10.70 14.36
N GLN A 81 24.15 -11.17 13.26
CA GLN A 81 23.48 -12.47 13.17
C GLN A 81 22.39 -12.68 14.24
N ASN A 82 21.79 -11.59 14.73
CA ASN A 82 20.74 -11.60 15.73
C ASN A 82 19.37 -11.83 15.07
N ILE A 83 19.06 -13.10 14.77
CA ILE A 83 17.88 -13.51 14.00
C ILE A 83 16.57 -12.97 14.61
N ILE A 84 16.33 -13.21 15.90
CA ILE A 84 15.08 -12.79 16.56
C ILE A 84 14.97 -11.27 16.65
N PRO A 85 16.00 -10.51 17.08
CA PRO A 85 15.96 -9.05 17.02
C PRO A 85 15.70 -8.48 15.62
N ALA A 86 16.34 -9.01 14.57
CA ALA A 86 16.10 -8.57 13.21
C ALA A 86 14.63 -8.79 12.78
N ASN A 87 14.07 -9.95 13.09
CA ASN A 87 12.68 -10.26 12.81
C ASN A 87 11.73 -9.33 13.57
N ARG A 88 12.01 -9.01 14.83
CA ARG A 88 11.21 -8.08 15.62
C ARG A 88 11.20 -6.68 15.02
N VAL A 89 12.36 -6.13 14.62
CA VAL A 89 12.42 -4.81 13.96
C VAL A 89 11.56 -4.79 12.70
N PHE A 90 11.63 -5.84 11.88
CA PHE A 90 10.82 -5.95 10.66
C PHE A 90 9.31 -6.02 10.96
N LEU A 91 8.91 -6.81 11.97
CA LEU A 91 7.50 -6.99 12.35
C LEU A 91 6.93 -5.79 13.10
N ASP A 92 7.71 -5.07 13.90
CA ASP A 92 7.26 -3.89 14.63
C ASP A 92 6.73 -2.83 13.64
N ALA A 93 7.45 -2.59 12.54
CA ALA A 93 6.98 -1.72 11.46
C ALA A 93 5.75 -2.29 10.74
N PHE A 94 5.71 -3.60 10.46
CA PHE A 94 4.54 -4.25 9.84
C PHE A 94 3.28 -4.14 10.71
N LEU A 95 3.39 -4.27 12.03
CA LEU A 95 2.25 -4.28 12.95
C LEU A 95 1.77 -2.87 13.34
N THR A 96 2.55 -1.83 13.06
CA THR A 96 2.17 -0.45 13.36
C THR A 96 0.97 -0.02 12.52
N ASP A 97 -0.06 0.55 13.14
CA ASP A 97 -1.18 1.15 12.42
C ASP A 97 -0.74 2.48 11.77
N VAL A 98 -0.60 2.45 10.45
CA VAL A 98 -0.15 3.60 9.64
C VAL A 98 -1.29 4.39 9.02
N ARG A 99 -2.56 3.96 9.18
CA ARG A 99 -3.72 4.66 8.61
C ARG A 99 -3.79 6.14 9.00
N PRO A 100 -3.45 6.56 10.24
CA PRO A 100 -3.39 7.98 10.58
C PRO A 100 -2.43 8.80 9.70
N ILE A 101 -1.32 8.22 9.24
CA ILE A 101 -0.38 8.90 8.33
C ILE A 101 -1.03 9.10 6.96
N LEU A 102 -1.71 8.07 6.44
CA LEU A 102 -2.42 8.15 5.16
C LEU A 102 -3.58 9.15 5.20
N HIS A 103 -4.32 9.19 6.32
CA HIS A 103 -5.37 10.18 6.55
C HIS A 103 -4.84 11.61 6.45
N VAL A 104 -3.72 11.91 7.13
CA VAL A 104 -3.10 13.24 7.06
C VAL A 104 -2.67 13.56 5.62
N ALA A 105 -2.02 12.62 4.92
CA ALA A 105 -1.59 12.81 3.54
C ALA A 105 -2.77 13.05 2.57
N ARG A 106 -3.95 12.50 2.86
CA ARG A 106 -5.20 12.75 2.11
C ARG A 106 -5.79 14.12 2.42
N LEU A 107 -5.85 14.50 3.70
CA LEU A 107 -6.33 15.82 4.13
C LEU A 107 -5.52 16.95 3.52
N GLU A 108 -4.19 16.82 3.45
CA GLU A 108 -3.30 17.81 2.81
C GLU A 108 -3.57 18.00 1.31
N LYS A 109 -4.30 17.08 0.69
CA LYS A 109 -4.67 17.11 -0.73
C LYS A 109 -6.16 17.35 -0.95
N ASP A 110 -6.90 17.72 0.10
CA ASP A 110 -8.36 17.87 0.08
C ASP A 110 -9.09 16.60 -0.39
N LEU A 111 -8.53 15.42 -0.10
CA LEU A 111 -9.11 14.12 -0.45
C LEU A 111 -9.87 13.51 0.74
N PRO A 112 -10.90 12.67 0.48
CA PRO A 112 -11.58 11.92 1.53
C PRO A 112 -10.60 11.03 2.32
N LEU A 113 -10.86 10.86 3.62
CA LEU A 113 -10.02 10.03 4.50
C LEU A 113 -10.03 8.55 4.08
N ASP A 114 -11.24 8.05 3.80
CA ASP A 114 -11.49 6.70 3.33
C ASP A 114 -12.09 6.77 1.92
N PRO A 115 -11.32 6.41 0.88
CA PRO A 115 -11.77 6.51 -0.50
C PRO A 115 -12.87 5.49 -0.84
N VAL A 116 -12.94 4.34 -0.15
CA VAL A 116 -13.95 3.31 -0.40
C VAL A 116 -15.29 3.78 0.16
N VAL A 117 -15.31 4.29 1.40
CA VAL A 117 -16.51 4.87 2.00
C VAL A 117 -17.00 6.07 1.20
N ALA A 118 -16.10 6.96 0.80
CA ALA A 118 -16.47 8.13 0.00
C ALA A 118 -17.07 7.73 -1.37
N TYR A 119 -16.56 6.67 -1.98
CA TYR A 119 -17.13 6.13 -3.20
C TYR A 119 -18.55 5.59 -2.97
N ASP A 120 -18.77 4.83 -1.90
CA ASP A 120 -20.09 4.28 -1.57
C ASP A 120 -21.12 5.38 -1.27
N GLU A 121 -20.72 6.41 -0.53
CA GLU A 121 -21.58 7.56 -0.19
C GLU A 121 -21.88 8.45 -1.41
N SER A 122 -21.01 8.46 -2.43
CA SER A 122 -21.20 9.28 -3.62
C SER A 122 -22.40 8.87 -4.49
N GLY A 123 -22.89 7.63 -4.36
CA GLY A 123 -23.93 7.09 -5.22
C GLY A 123 -23.49 6.91 -6.70
N TYR A 124 -22.20 7.05 -6.99
CA TYR A 124 -21.69 7.06 -8.36
C TYR A 124 -21.92 5.73 -9.08
N GLN A 125 -21.82 4.60 -8.38
CA GLN A 125 -22.07 3.29 -8.97
C GLN A 125 -23.51 3.20 -9.51
N GLN A 126 -24.49 3.65 -8.73
CA GLN A 126 -25.90 3.64 -9.14
C GLN A 126 -26.13 4.59 -10.33
N GLN A 127 -25.47 5.75 -10.35
CA GLN A 127 -25.55 6.70 -11.45
C GLN A 127 -25.07 6.07 -12.78
N ILE A 128 -23.86 5.48 -12.79
CA ILE A 128 -23.30 4.91 -14.03
C ILE A 128 -24.08 3.68 -14.51
N GLU A 129 -24.69 2.93 -13.59
CA GLU A 129 -25.58 1.82 -13.93
C GLU A 129 -26.87 2.31 -14.60
N GLN A 130 -27.44 3.42 -14.13
CA GLN A 130 -28.63 4.03 -14.75
C GLN A 130 -28.33 4.65 -16.12
N GLU A 131 -27.15 5.24 -16.30
CA GLU A 131 -26.77 5.89 -17.57
C GLU A 131 -26.37 4.90 -18.67
N ARG A 132 -25.93 3.69 -18.31
CA ARG A 132 -25.33 2.71 -19.23
C ARG A 132 -26.04 1.36 -19.30
N GLY A 133 -26.99 1.12 -18.41
CA GLY A 133 -27.88 -0.06 -18.42
C GLY A 133 -29.08 0.13 -19.33
#